data_AF-A0A7G8JQ94-F1
#
_entry.id   AF-A0A7G8JQ94-F1
#
_cell.length_a   1.000
_cell.length_b   1.000
_cell.length_c   1.000
_cell.angle_alpha   90.00
_cell.angle_beta   90.00
_cell.angle_gamma   90.00
#
_symmetry.space_group_name_H-M   'P 1'
#
loop_
_entity.id
_entity.type
_entity.pdbx_description
1 polymer ?
#
loop_
_entity_poly.entity_id
_entity_poly.type
_entity_poly.pdbx_seq_one_letter_code
_entity_poly.pdbx_strand_id
1 'polypeptide(L)' 'MSPAQSKDRRAVLNFEGKRYNLNDMSDELKRLVRGLQTAESQLKHAQDQLRVVAVGRQVLASQLKRKLTEVTPVED' A
#
# COMPACT_ATOMS: atom_id res chain seq x y z
N MET A 1 -40.13 22.71 -3.26
CA MET A 1 -39.17 23.68 -3.84
C MET A 1 -38.79 24.63 -2.70
N SER A 2 -37.55 24.68 -2.21
CA SER A 2 -36.37 25.14 -2.95
C SER A 2 -35.25 24.08 -3.17
N PRO A 3 -34.54 24.15 -4.32
CA PRO A 3 -33.41 23.32 -4.66
C PRO A 3 -32.07 23.96 -4.22
N ALA A 4 -30.99 23.19 -4.33
CA ALA A 4 -29.60 23.64 -4.32
C ALA A 4 -28.93 23.95 -2.95
N GLN A 5 -28.43 22.89 -2.31
CA GLN A 5 -27.06 22.93 -1.80
C GLN A 5 -26.31 21.69 -2.28
N SER A 6 -26.16 21.58 -3.60
CA SER A 6 -25.10 20.79 -4.21
C SER A 6 -23.77 21.50 -3.92
N LYS A 7 -23.27 21.41 -2.69
CA LYS A 7 -21.90 21.82 -2.36
C LYS A 7 -20.97 20.84 -3.03
N ASP A 8 -20.73 21.10 -4.31
CA ASP A 8 -19.44 21.00 -4.98
C ASP A 8 -18.51 19.99 -4.27
N ARG A 9 -18.65 18.70 -4.64
CA ARG A 9 -17.68 17.65 -4.33
C ARG A 9 -16.39 17.95 -5.10
N ARG A 10 -15.77 19.11 -4.84
CA ARG A 10 -14.49 19.47 -5.42
C ARG A 10 -13.53 18.37 -5.02
N ALA A 11 -13.00 17.67 -6.00
CA ALA A 11 -11.99 16.68 -5.77
C ALA A 11 -10.75 17.46 -5.28
N VAL A 12 -10.41 17.34 -4.00
CA VAL A 12 -9.29 18.07 -3.39
C VAL A 12 -8.11 17.12 -3.22
N LEU A 13 -6.95 17.53 -3.73
CA LEU A 13 -5.66 16.90 -3.44
C LEU A 13 -5.01 17.60 -2.25
N ASN A 14 -4.62 16.83 -1.23
CA ASN A 14 -3.74 17.32 -0.18
C ASN A 14 -2.32 16.82 -0.49
N PHE A 15 -1.39 17.73 -0.71
CA PHE A 15 0.00 17.40 -1.05
C PHE A 15 0.94 18.37 -0.32
N GLU A 16 1.92 17.83 0.41
CA GLU A 16 2.91 18.61 1.19
C GLU A 16 2.28 19.68 2.10
N GLY A 17 1.18 19.34 2.78
CA GLY A 17 0.46 20.26 3.68
C GLY A 17 -0.37 21.34 2.97
N LYS A 18 -0.41 21.34 1.64
CA LYS A 18 -1.24 22.27 0.84
C LYS A 18 -2.44 21.55 0.25
N ARG A 19 -3.51 22.32 0.02
CA ARG A 19 -4.78 21.84 -0.56
C ARG A 19 -4.92 22.39 -1.97
N TYR A 20 -5.19 21.52 -2.93
CA TYR A 20 -5.37 21.88 -4.33
C TYR A 20 -6.69 21.35 -4.84
N ASN A 21 -7.43 22.15 -5.59
CA ASN A 21 -8.62 21.69 -6.29
C ASN A 21 -8.20 20.99 -7.58
N LEU A 22 -8.50 19.69 -7.69
CA LEU A 22 -8.15 18.89 -8.86
C LEU A 22 -8.82 19.42 -10.13
N ASN A 23 -9.98 20.08 -10.03
CA ASN A 23 -10.67 20.64 -11.19
C ASN A 23 -9.88 21.77 -11.86
N ASP A 24 -9.08 22.51 -11.06
CA ASP A 24 -8.28 23.65 -11.51
C ASP A 24 -6.91 23.20 -12.08
N MET A 25 -6.61 21.91 -12.05
CA MET A 25 -5.37 21.34 -12.58
C MET A 25 -5.48 21.03 -14.07
N SER A 26 -4.36 21.19 -14.78
CA SER A 26 -4.23 20.70 -16.17
C SER A 26 -4.36 19.17 -16.23
N ASP A 27 -4.72 18.65 -17.40
CA ASP A 27 -4.87 17.20 -17.58
C ASP A 27 -3.55 16.44 -17.39
N GLU A 28 -2.42 17.08 -17.72
CA GLU A 28 -1.09 16.56 -17.43
C GLU A 28 -0.86 16.42 -15.93
N LEU A 29 -1.14 17.46 -15.14
CA LEU A 29 -0.99 17.41 -13.69
C LEU A 29 -1.94 16.36 -13.07
N LYS A 30 -3.18 16.27 -13.54
CA LYS A 30 -4.12 15.21 -13.10
C LYS A 30 -3.59 13.81 -13.41
N ARG A 31 -2.94 13.59 -14.56
CA ARG A 31 -2.31 12.30 -14.90
C ARG A 31 -1.16 11.99 -13.95
N LEU A 32 -0.31 12.97 -13.63
CA LEU A 32 0.79 12.80 -12.70
C LEU A 32 0.30 12.41 -11.30
N VAL A 33 -0.72 13.10 -10.78
CA VAL A 33 -1.34 12.77 -9.49
C VAL A 33 -1.85 11.33 -9.45
N ARG A 34 -2.55 10.89 -10.51
CA ARG A 34 -3.03 9.50 -10.60
C ARG A 34 -1.89 8.49 -10.67
N GLY A 35 -0.82 8.81 -11.41
CA GLY A 35 0.38 7.99 -11.50
C GLY A 35 1.03 7.80 -10.13
N LEU A 36 1.21 8.89 -9.38
CA LEU A 36 1.76 8.86 -8.03
C LEU A 36 0.89 8.02 -7.08
N GLN A 37 -0.43 8.25 -7.05
CA GLN A 37 -1.36 7.47 -6.21
C GLN A 37 -1.32 5.97 -6.54
N THR A 38 -1.16 5.63 -7.81
CA THR A 38 -1.03 4.25 -8.26
C THR A 38 0.27 3.63 -7.75
N ALA A 39 1.38 4.35 -7.87
CA ALA A 39 2.68 3.89 -7.35
C ALA A 39 2.67 3.74 -5.82
N GLU A 40 2.08 4.68 -5.08
CA GLU A 40 1.91 4.59 -3.62
C GLU A 40 1.07 3.37 -3.22
N SER A 41 -0.01 3.10 -3.95
CA SER A 41 -0.86 1.92 -3.72
C SER A 41 -0.07 0.63 -3.97
N GLN A 42 0.71 0.56 -5.04
CA GLN A 42 1.57 -0.59 -5.34
C GLN A 42 2.63 -0.79 -4.26
N LEU A 43 3.24 0.29 -3.77
CA LEU A 43 4.22 0.23 -2.69
C LEU A 43 3.60 -0.34 -1.41
N LYS A 44 2.41 0.16 -1.02
CA LYS A 44 1.68 -0.37 0.14
C LYS A 44 1.36 -1.85 -0.03
N HIS A 45 0.87 -2.24 -1.20
CA HIS A 45 0.56 -3.63 -1.50
C HIS A 45 1.80 -4.54 -1.37
N ALA A 46 2.92 -4.14 -1.96
CA ALA A 46 4.17 -4.89 -1.88
C ALA A 46 4.68 -5.02 -0.44
N GLN A 47 4.54 -3.96 0.38
CA GLN A 47 4.87 -4.01 1.81
C GLN A 47 3.98 -5.01 2.56
N ASP A 48 2.68 -5.05 2.27
CA ASP A 48 1.76 -5.99 2.90
C ASP A 48 2.05 -7.44 2.47
N GLN A 49 2.35 -7.68 1.20
CA GLN A 49 2.80 -8.98 0.70
C GLN A 49 4.10 -9.43 1.40
N LEU A 50 5.07 -8.53 1.53
CA LEU A 50 6.33 -8.82 2.21
C LEU A 50 6.10 -9.25 3.67
N ARG A 51 5.19 -8.57 4.38
CA ARG A 51 4.83 -8.95 5.76
C ARG A 51 4.25 -10.36 5.84
N VAL A 52 3.34 -10.70 4.92
CA VAL A 52 2.74 -12.04 4.86
C VAL A 52 3.82 -13.11 4.63
N VAL A 53 4.70 -12.89 3.65
CA VAL A 53 5.81 -13.82 3.35
C VAL A 53 6.75 -13.96 4.54
N ALA A 54 7.08 -12.86 5.22
CA ALA A 54 7.96 -12.88 6.39
C ALA A 54 7.39 -13.75 7.53
N VAL A 55 6.10 -13.62 7.82
CA VAL A 55 5.41 -14.46 8.82
C VAL A 55 5.41 -15.93 8.37
N GLY A 56 5.08 -16.20 7.11
CA GLY A 56 5.09 -17.56 6.55
C GLY A 56 6.47 -18.23 6.69
N ARG A 57 7.54 -17.51 6.34
CA ARG A 57 8.93 -17.97 6.52
C ARG A 57 9.23 -18.31 7.98
N GLN A 58 8.82 -17.45 8.93
CA GLN A 58 9.06 -17.68 10.35
C GLN A 58 8.33 -18.93 10.87
N VAL A 59 7.10 -19.17 10.42
CA VAL A 59 6.34 -20.39 10.74
C VAL A 59 7.07 -21.63 10.22
N LEU A 60 7.50 -21.61 8.96
CA LEU A 60 8.22 -22.72 8.35
C LEU A 60 9.55 -23.00 9.06
N ALA A 61 10.34 -21.97 9.36
CA ALA A 61 11.59 -22.12 10.10
C ALA A 61 11.36 -22.74 11.49
N SER A 62 10.29 -22.33 12.18
CA SER A 62 9.93 -22.88 13.49
C SER A 62 9.50 -24.35 13.41
N GLN A 63 8.74 -24.71 12.38
CA GLN A 63 8.36 -26.11 12.13
C GLN A 63 9.57 -26.97 11.78
N LEU A 64 10.44 -26.47 10.91
CA LEU A 64 11.68 -27.15 10.52
C LEU A 64 12.57 -27.38 11.74
N LYS A 65 12.79 -26.35 12.57
CA LYS A 65 13.58 -26.46 13.81
C LYS A 65 13.04 -27.57 14.73
N ARG A 66 11.72 -27.69 14.88
CA ARG A 66 11.09 -28.77 15.67
C ARG A 66 11.33 -30.14 15.04
N LYS A 67 11.15 -30.29 13.73
CA LYS A 67 11.36 -31.58 13.06
C LYS A 67 12.81 -32.04 13.10
N LEU A 68 13.76 -31.11 13.01
CA LEU A 68 15.19 -31.43 13.09
C LEU A 68 15.62 -31.95 14.47
N THR A 69 14.84 -31.75 15.55
CA THR A 69 15.16 -32.39 16.83
C THR A 69 14.94 -33.90 16.82
N GLU A 70 14.22 -34.42 15.83
CA GLU A 70 13.94 -35.85 15.64
C GLU A 70 15.03 -36.54 14.79
N VAL A 71 15.97 -35.77 14.24
CA VAL A 71 17.00 -36.27 13.32
C VAL A 71 18.38 -36.06 13.94
N THR A 72 19.20 -37.10 13.95
CA THR A 72 20.60 -36.99 14.38
C THR A 72 21.39 -36.16 13.36
N PRO A 73 22.02 -35.04 13.75
CA PRO A 73 22.88 -34.29 12.85
C PRO A 73 24.10 -35.12 12.44
N VAL A 74 24.63 -34.85 11.25
CA VAL A 74 25.92 -35.40 10.82
C VAL A 74 27.02 -34.55 11.45
N GLU A 75 28.04 -35.17 12.04
CA GLU A 75 29.24 -34.50 12.52
C GLU A 75 30.16 -34.17 11.32
N ASP A 76 30.77 -32.99 11.33
CA ASP A 76 31.80 -32.58 10.35
C ASP A 76 33.14 -33.30 10.60
#